data_AF-A0A6V7JHN2-F1
#
_entry.id   AF-A0A6V7JHN2-F1
#
_cell.length_a   1.000
_cell.length_b   1.000
_cell.length_c   1.000
_cell.angle_alpha   90.00
_cell.angle_beta   90.00
_cell.angle_gamma   90.00
#
_symmetry.space_group_name_H-M   'P 1'
#
loop_
_entity.id
_entity.type
_entity.pdbx_description
1 polymer ?
#
loop_
_entity_poly.entity_id
_entity_poly.type
_entity_poly.pdbx_seq_one_letter_code
_entity_poly.pdbx_strand_id
1 'polypeptide(L)'
;YGVLLWELLTGETPYKGIDALAVAYGVAVNKLTLPVPSTCPQPWKYLMQACWSPDSHDRPDFTDILEALDDVRSAFAATPHESFHTMQEDWRLEIEEVLHGLRMKEK
;
A
#
# COMPACT_ATOMS: atom_id res chain seq x y z
N TYR A 1 0.77 -5.90 9.05
CA TYR A 1 1.66 -6.37 7.97
C TYR A 1 1.43 -5.60 6.66
N GLY A 2 0.19 -5.36 6.22
CA GLY A 2 -0.08 -4.62 4.98
C GLY A 2 0.61 -3.24 4.81
N VAL A 3 0.77 -2.47 5.91
CA VAL A 3 1.55 -1.21 5.85
C VAL A 3 3.03 -1.46 5.51
N LEU A 4 3.65 -2.46 6.14
CA LEU A 4 5.04 -2.84 5.86
C LEU A 4 5.22 -3.30 4.41
N LEU A 5 4.27 -4.09 3.89
CA LEU A 5 4.26 -4.47 2.48
C LEU A 5 4.26 -3.21 1.61
N TRP A 6 3.34 -2.27 1.86
CA TRP A 6 3.26 -1.02 1.11
C TRP A 6 4.57 -0.22 1.15
N GLU A 7 5.23 -0.14 2.32
CA GLU A 7 6.52 0.53 2.47
C GLU A 7 7.62 -0.15 1.62
N LEU A 8 7.66 -1.49 1.59
CA LEU A 8 8.62 -2.23 0.79
C LEU A 8 8.39 -2.07 -0.72
N LEU A 9 7.13 -2.03 -1.15
CA LEU A 9 6.78 -1.87 -2.57
C LEU A 9 7.11 -0.47 -3.09
N THR A 10 6.76 0.55 -2.32
CA THR A 10 6.78 1.95 -2.77
C THR A 10 8.08 2.67 -2.37
N GLY A 11 8.70 2.23 -1.28
CA GLY A 11 9.81 2.94 -0.65
C GLY A 11 9.41 4.27 0.00
N GLU A 12 8.10 4.52 0.17
CA GLU A 12 7.59 5.77 0.73
C GLU A 12 7.30 5.66 2.24
N THR A 13 7.23 6.83 2.90
CA THR A 13 6.81 6.92 4.30
C THR A 13 5.26 6.92 4.37
N PRO A 14 4.63 6.04 5.17
CA PRO A 14 3.18 6.00 5.30
C PRO A 14 2.62 7.36 5.74
N TYR A 15 1.58 7.85 5.05
CA TYR A 15 0.87 9.10 5.36
C TYR A 15 1.78 10.32 5.51
N LYS A 16 2.88 10.39 4.75
CA LYS A 16 3.91 11.44 4.85
C LYS A 16 3.33 12.87 4.86
N GLY A 17 3.57 13.58 5.96
CA GLY A 17 3.20 14.98 6.12
C GLY A 17 1.72 15.24 6.44
N ILE A 18 0.94 14.20 6.75
CA ILE A 18 -0.41 14.30 7.31
C ILE A 18 -0.29 14.33 8.84
N ASP A 19 -1.17 15.07 9.53
CA ASP A 19 -1.16 15.13 10.99
C ASP A 19 -1.45 13.75 11.63
N ALA A 20 -0.73 13.41 12.70
CA ALA A 20 -0.85 12.09 13.32
C ALA A 20 -2.23 11.83 13.91
N LEU A 21 -2.90 12.86 14.44
CA LEU A 21 -4.26 12.71 14.98
C LEU A 21 -5.27 12.54 13.85
N ALA A 22 -5.09 13.25 12.74
CA ALA A 22 -5.91 13.08 11.54
C ALA A 22 -5.77 11.68 10.93
N VAL A 23 -4.55 11.15 10.87
CA VAL A 23 -4.30 9.75 10.45
C VAL A 23 -5.00 8.78 11.40
N ALA A 24 -4.79 8.92 12.71
CA ALA A 24 -5.39 8.03 13.71
C ALA A 24 -6.92 8.02 13.62
N TYR A 25 -7.53 9.20 13.52
CA TYR A 25 -8.97 9.34 13.36
C TYR A 25 -9.45 8.75 12.03
N GLY A 26 -8.84 9.13 10.90
CA GLY A 26 -9.24 8.69 9.57
C GLY A 26 -9.18 7.18 9.38
N VAL A 27 -8.14 6.53 9.94
CA VAL A 27 -8.02 5.07 9.94
C VAL A 27 -9.07 4.44 10.86
N ALA A 28 -9.28 4.99 12.06
CA ALA A 28 -10.27 4.46 13.01
C ALA A 28 -11.71 4.49 12.47
N VAL A 29 -12.06 5.48 11.64
CA VAL A 29 -13.38 5.59 11.02
C VAL A 29 -13.47 4.97 9.62
N ASN A 30 -12.46 4.21 9.19
CA ASN A 30 -12.37 3.57 7.85
C ASN A 30 -12.53 4.57 6.68
N LYS A 31 -12.05 5.81 6.87
CA LYS A 31 -12.05 6.86 5.83
C LYS A 31 -10.69 7.09 5.20
N LEU A 32 -9.64 6.49 5.77
CA LEU A 32 -8.28 6.64 5.31
C LEU A 32 -7.59 5.28 5.23
N THR A 33 -7.05 4.99 4.06
CA THR A 33 -6.17 3.85 3.78
C THR A 33 -4.99 4.34 2.94
N LEU A 34 -3.88 3.61 2.94
CA LEU A 34 -2.73 3.99 2.13
C LEU A 34 -3.09 3.87 0.63
N PRO A 35 -2.70 4.85 -0.21
CA PRO A 35 -2.96 4.79 -1.64
C PRO A 35 -2.20 3.62 -2.27
N VAL A 36 -2.91 2.76 -2.99
CA VAL A 36 -2.29 1.69 -3.78
C VAL A 36 -2.10 2.21 -5.21
N PRO A 37 -0.86 2.23 -5.74
CA PRO A 37 -0.61 2.74 -7.09
C PRO A 37 -1.44 2.02 -8.14
N SER A 38 -1.88 2.76 -9.15
CA SER A 38 -2.76 2.29 -10.22
C SER A 38 -2.19 1.12 -11.02
N THR A 39 -0.87 1.10 -11.23
CA THR A 39 -0.14 0.07 -11.99
C THR A 39 0.51 -0.99 -11.09
N CYS A 40 0.21 -1.00 -9.79
CA CYS A 40 0.67 -2.03 -8.86
C CYS A 40 0.24 -3.43 -9.33
N PRO A 41 1.14 -4.43 -9.33
CA PRO A 41 0.77 -5.80 -9.66
C PRO A 41 -0.39 -6.33 -8.81
N GLN A 42 -1.29 -7.04 -9.46
CA GLN A 42 -2.57 -7.42 -8.86
C GLN A 42 -2.44 -8.30 -7.59
N PRO A 43 -1.54 -9.30 -7.52
CA PRO A 43 -1.36 -10.09 -6.29
C PRO A 43 -0.94 -9.23 -5.09
N TRP A 44 -0.09 -8.23 -5.33
CA TRP A 44 0.34 -7.27 -4.30
C TRP A 44 -0.80 -6.44 -3.77
N LYS A 45 -1.61 -5.88 -4.69
CA LYS A 45 -2.79 -5.09 -4.36
C LYS A 45 -3.76 -5.91 -3.50
N TYR A 46 -4.05 -7.14 -3.89
CA TYR A 46 -4.96 -8.01 -3.14
C TYR A 46 -4.43 -8.34 -1.75
N LEU A 47 -3.15 -8.72 -1.62
CA LEU A 47 -2.56 -9.04 -0.33
C LEU A 47 -2.56 -7.84 0.63
N MET A 48 -2.21 -6.64 0.15
CA MET A 48 -2.27 -5.42 0.96
C MET A 48 -3.70 -5.10 1.40
N GLN A 49 -4.68 -5.18 0.49
CA GLN A 49 -6.08 -4.91 0.80
C GLN A 49 -6.66 -5.91 1.79
N ALA A 50 -6.35 -7.20 1.65
CA ALA A 50 -6.75 -8.23 2.61
C ALA A 50 -6.18 -7.94 4.02
N CYS A 51 -4.91 -7.53 4.09
CA CYS A 51 -4.28 -7.09 5.35
C CYS A 51 -4.93 -5.85 5.98
N TRP A 52 -5.66 -5.05 5.20
CA TRP A 52 -6.33 -3.82 5.64
C TRP A 52 -7.84 -3.97 5.79
N SER A 53 -8.37 -5.20 5.86
CA SER A 53 -9.80 -5.41 6.05
C SER A 53 -10.31 -4.68 7.31
N PRO A 54 -11.46 -3.97 7.25
CA PRO A 54 -12.08 -3.37 8.42
C PRO A 54 -12.43 -4.40 9.49
N ASP A 55 -12.89 -5.58 9.09
CA ASP A 55 -13.08 -6.71 10.01
C ASP A 55 -11.73 -7.40 10.26
N SER A 56 -11.36 -7.55 11.53
CA SER A 56 -10.14 -8.24 11.92
C SER A 56 -10.14 -9.73 11.60
N HIS A 57 -11.32 -10.37 11.51
CA HIS A 57 -11.44 -11.81 11.24
C HIS A 57 -11.28 -12.13 9.76
N ASP A 58 -11.51 -11.16 8.88
CA ASP A 58 -11.29 -11.29 7.43
C ASP A 58 -9.82 -11.10 7.04
N ARG A 59 -8.97 -10.69 7.99
CA ARG A 59 -7.54 -10.50 7.72
C ARG A 59 -6.85 -11.86 7.66
N PRO A 60 -5.99 -12.08 6.65
CA PRO A 60 -5.29 -13.35 6.50
C PRO A 60 -4.35 -13.59 7.67
N ASP A 61 -4.21 -14.86 8.07
CA ASP A 61 -3.15 -15.24 8.99
C ASP A 61 -1.79 -15.27 8.29
N PHE A 62 -0.70 -15.50 9.04
CA PHE A 62 0.62 -15.50 8.42
C PHE A 62 0.86 -16.68 7.48
N THR A 63 0.15 -17.80 7.65
CA THR A 63 0.20 -18.93 6.71
C THR A 63 -0.36 -18.49 5.36
N ASP A 64 -1.56 -17.89 5.36
CA ASP A 64 -2.21 -17.35 4.15
C ASP A 64 -1.35 -16.26 3.49
N ILE A 65 -0.72 -15.40 4.29
CA ILE A 65 0.19 -14.35 3.80
C ILE A 65 1.40 -14.97 3.09
N LEU A 66 2.00 -16.01 3.66
CA LEU A 66 3.17 -16.67 3.07
C LEU A 66 2.81 -17.35 1.74
N GLU A 67 1.65 -18.00 1.66
CA GLU A 67 1.15 -18.60 0.42
C GLU A 67 0.90 -17.52 -0.65
N ALA A 68 0.24 -16.42 -0.31
CA ALA A 68 0.02 -15.30 -1.23
C ALA A 68 1.33 -14.63 -1.68
N LEU A 69 2.38 -14.67 -0.85
CA LEU A 69 3.69 -14.12 -1.21
C LEU A 69 4.39 -14.93 -2.32
N ASP A 70 4.08 -16.22 -2.49
CA ASP A 70 4.60 -17.02 -3.60
C ASP A 70 4.03 -16.57 -4.95
N ASP A 71 2.74 -16.19 -4.98
CA ASP A 71 2.10 -15.62 -6.17
C ASP A 71 2.65 -14.23 -6.50
N VAL A 72 2.84 -13.41 -5.46
CA VAL A 72 3.52 -12.12 -5.57
C VAL A 72 4.91 -12.26 -6.16
N ARG A 73 5.73 -13.20 -5.65
CA ARG A 73 7.08 -13.43 -6.17
C ARG A 73 7.04 -13.78 -7.65
N SER A 74 6.09 -14.61 -8.06
CA SER A 74 5.94 -15.05 -9.45
C SER A 74 5.60 -13.88 -10.38
N ALA A 75 4.74 -12.94 -9.94
CA ALA A 75 4.45 -11.72 -10.70
C ALA A 75 5.69 -10.82 -10.90
N PHE A 76 6.57 -10.77 -9.90
CA PHE A 76 7.81 -9.98 -9.96
C PHE A 76 8.95 -10.66 -10.71
N ALA A 77 9.07 -11.98 -10.61
CA ALA A 77 10.09 -12.75 -11.33
C ALA A 77 9.99 -12.61 -12.86
N ALA A 78 8.79 -12.26 -13.36
CA ALA A 78 8.55 -12.00 -14.78
C ALA A 78 8.92 -10.56 -15.21
N THR A 79 9.22 -9.65 -14.28
CA THR A 79 9.47 -8.24 -14.58
C THR A 79 10.97 -7.91 -14.47
N PRO A 80 11.62 -7.39 -15.52
CA PRO A 80 13.02 -6.98 -15.46
C PRO A 80 13.28 -5.92 -14.37
N HIS A 81 14.42 -5.99 -13.69
CA HIS A 81 14.78 -5.06 -12.61
C HIS A 81 14.74 -3.58 -13.02
N GLU A 82 15.19 -3.24 -14.24
CA GLU A 82 15.13 -1.86 -14.74
C GLU A 82 13.68 -1.37 -14.86
N SER A 83 12.74 -2.25 -15.23
CA SER A 83 11.31 -1.92 -15.29
C SER A 83 10.72 -1.68 -13.90
N PHE A 84 11.26 -2.30 -12.85
CA PHE A 84 10.78 -2.09 -11.49
C PHE A 84 11.11 -0.70 -10.96
N HIS A 85 12.33 -0.22 -11.16
CA HIS A 85 12.73 1.10 -10.68
C HIS A 85 11.91 2.22 -11.33
N THR A 86 11.71 2.15 -12.66
CA THR A 86 10.86 3.11 -13.36
C THR A 86 9.42 3.10 -12.84
N MET A 87 8.83 1.91 -12.66
CA MET A 87 7.49 1.80 -12.06
C MET A 87 7.43 2.35 -10.64
N GLN A 88 8.46 2.10 -9.83
CA GLN A 88 8.51 2.59 -8.46
C GLN A 88 8.61 4.13 -8.41
N GLU A 89 9.32 4.76 -9.34
CA GLU A 89 9.34 6.23 -9.46
C GLU A 89 7.96 6.79 -9.81
N ASP A 90 7.26 6.19 -10.78
CA ASP A 90 5.89 6.56 -11.13
C ASP A 90 4.93 6.41 -9.94
N TRP A 91 5.06 5.32 -9.18
CA TRP A 91 4.26 5.09 -7.97
C TRP A 91 4.51 6.15 -6.90
N ARG A 92 5.75 6.60 -6.71
CA ARG A 92 6.08 7.65 -5.74
C ARG A 92 5.40 8.96 -6.09
N LEU A 93 5.40 9.35 -7.36
CA LEU A 93 4.72 10.54 -7.84
C LEU A 93 3.20 10.45 -7.62
N GLU A 94 2.59 9.32 -7.98
CA GLU A 94 1.15 9.08 -7.78
C GLU A 94 0.78 9.17 -6.28
N ILE A 95 1.56 8.53 -5.41
CA ILE A 95 1.36 8.56 -3.96
C ILE A 95 1.51 9.97 -3.41
N GLU A 96 2.54 10.71 -3.82
CA GLU A 96 2.78 12.07 -3.36
C GLU A 96 1.62 13.01 -3.75
N GLU A 97 1.09 12.87 -4.97
CA GLU A 97 -0.07 13.63 -5.42
C GLU A 97 -1.30 13.35 -4.55
N VAL A 98 -1.60 12.07 -4.28
CA VAL A 98 -2.73 11.69 -3.43
C VAL A 98 -2.56 12.21 -2.00
N LEU A 99 -1.38 12.03 -1.40
CA LEU A 99 -1.09 12.51 -0.06
C LEU A 99 -1.15 14.05 0.01
N HIS A 100 -0.69 14.75 -1.02
CA HIS A 100 -0.85 16.20 -1.14
C HIS A 100 -2.32 16.62 -1.15
N GLY A 101 -3.15 15.92 -1.92
CA GLY A 101 -4.60 16.14 -1.94
C GLY A 101 -5.27 15.90 -0.58
N LEU A 102 -4.80 14.92 0.20
CA LEU A 102 -5.29 14.67 1.55
C LEU A 102 -4.90 15.78 2.52
N ARG A 103 -3.64 16.24 2.50
CA ARG A 103 -3.14 17.35 3.34
C ARG A 103 -3.91 18.65 3.12
N MET A 104 -4.30 18.93 1.88
CA MET A 104 -5.08 20.14 1.56
C MET A 104 -6.52 20.07 2.07
N LYS A 105 -7.07 18.87 2.32
CA LYS A 105 -8.42 18.68 2.86
C LYS A 105 -8.48 18.73 4.40
N GLU A 106 -7.33 18.72 5.09
CA GLU A 106 -7.25 18.91 6.54
C GLU A 106 -7.42 20.37 6.98
N LYS A 107 -7.26 21.32 6.05
CA LYS A 107 -7.39 22.76 6.28
C LYS A 107 -8.80 23.25 5.98
#